data_AF-A0A831LIW6-F1
#
_entry.id   AF-A0A831LIW6-F1
#
_cell.length_a   1.000
_cell.length_b   1.000
_cell.length_c   1.000
_cell.angle_alpha   90.00
_cell.angle_beta   90.00
_cell.angle_gamma   90.00
#
_symmetry.space_group_name_H-M   'P 1'
#
loop_
_entity.id
_entity.type
_entity.pdbx_description
1 polymer ?
#
loop_
_entity_poly.entity_id
_entity_poly.type
_entity_poly.pdbx_seq_one_letter_code
_entity_poly.pdbx_strand_id
1 'polypeptide(L)' 'MRKAAIAFITGLLLTYSPLHGQNDSTPFSLTLDEVIDMALLQSPTSKYIQNQNVNYYWRYRNFKTRFRPQLTLAGDL' A
#
# COMPACT_ATOMS: atom_id res chain seq x y z
N MET A 1 44.31 28.85 -2.86
CA MET A 1 43.77 29.51 -1.65
C MET A 1 42.29 29.90 -1.76
N ARG A 2 41.83 30.54 -2.84
CA ARG A 2 40.40 30.91 -3.03
C ARG A 2 39.39 29.74 -2.91
N LYS A 3 39.68 28.58 -3.51
CA LYS A 3 38.78 27.40 -3.47
C LYS A 3 38.64 26.81 -2.05
N ALA A 4 39.72 26.83 -1.27
CA ALA A 4 39.72 26.37 0.12
C ALA A 4 38.92 27.31 1.03
N ALA A 5 39.02 28.63 0.80
CA ALA A 5 38.23 29.62 1.53
C ALA A 5 36.72 29.48 1.24
N ILE A 6 36.34 29.24 -0.02
CA ILE A 6 34.94 29.01 -0.39
C ILE A 6 34.40 27.74 0.28
N ALA A 7 35.16 26.64 0.25
CA ALA A 7 34.77 25.39 0.91
C ALA A 7 34.58 25.56 2.43
N PHE A 8 35.43 26.36 3.07
CA PHE A 8 35.34 26.65 4.50
C PHE A 8 34.10 27.48 4.85
N ILE A 9 33.78 28.48 4.03
CA ILE A 9 32.58 29.33 4.20
C ILE A 9 31.29 28.51 4.00
N THR A 10 31.26 27.63 3.00
CA THR A 10 30.10 26.75 2.78
C THR A 10 29.92 25.74 3.91
N GLY A 11 31.01 25.20 4.46
CA GLY A 11 30.95 24.31 5.62
C GLY A 11 30.41 25.02 6.87
N LEU A 12 30.86 26.25 7.11
CA LEU A 12 30.42 27.07 8.24
C LEU A 12 28.92 27.41 8.14
N LEU A 13 28.43 27.75 6.94
CA LEU A 13 27.02 28.06 6.69
C LEU A 13 26.10 26.85 6.92
N LEU A 14 26.55 25.64 6.59
CA LEU A 14 25.76 24.41 6.78
C LEU A 14 25.64 24.02 8.26
N THR A 15 26.61 24.38 9.10
CA THR A 15 26.58 24.05 10.54
C THR A 15 25.77 25.03 11.40
N TYR A 16 25.38 26.20 10.86
CA TYR A 16 24.74 27.26 11.63
C TYR A 16 23.21 27.17 11.67
N SER A 17 22.60 26.30 10.87
CA SER A 17 21.14 26.13 10.86
C SER A 17 20.69 25.12 11.92
N PRO A 18 19.97 25.51 12.98
CA PRO A 18 19.38 24.56 13.90
C PRO A 18 18.28 23.76 13.19
N LEU A 19 18.54 22.48 12.96
CA LEU A 19 17.55 21.50 12.50
C LEU A 19 16.55 21.27 13.62
N HIS A 20 15.39 21.91 13.53
CA HIS A 20 14.27 21.62 14.42
C HIS A 20 13.49 20.44 13.84
N GLY A 21 13.33 19.37 14.62
CA GLY A 21 12.39 18.32 14.29
C GLY A 21 10.97 18.88 14.29
N GLN A 22 10.13 18.41 13.36
CA GLN A 22 8.72 18.77 13.33
C GLN A 22 8.03 18.18 14.57
N ASN A 23 7.81 19.02 15.58
CA ASN A 23 7.00 18.67 16.74
C ASN A 23 5.53 18.95 16.38
N ASP A 24 4.93 18.06 15.60
CA ASP A 24 3.47 18.05 15.38
C ASP A 24 2.78 17.70 16.70
N SER A 25 2.63 18.70 17.57
CA SER A 25 1.95 18.59 18.86
C SER A 25 0.43 18.61 18.74
N THR A 26 -0.12 18.63 17.52
CA THR A 26 -1.55 18.47 17.31
C THR A 26 -1.87 16.98 17.41
N PRO A 27 -2.55 16.51 18.47
CA PRO A 27 -2.96 15.13 18.53
C PRO A 27 -3.94 14.90 17.38
N PHE A 28 -3.55 14.08 16.42
CA PHE A 28 -4.45 13.59 15.38
C PHE A 28 -5.46 12.67 16.08
N SER A 29 -6.59 13.24 16.48
CA SER A 29 -7.67 12.53 17.17
C SER A 29 -8.65 12.02 16.14
N LEU A 30 -8.64 10.72 15.91
CA LEU A 30 -9.69 10.05 15.16
C LEU A 30 -10.94 9.92 16.04
N THR A 31 -12.09 10.22 15.46
CA THR A 31 -13.39 9.87 16.01
C THR A 31 -13.61 8.36 15.93
N LEU A 32 -14.53 7.84 16.74
CA LEU A 32 -14.88 6.41 16.69
C LEU A 32 -15.35 5.99 15.28
N ASP A 33 -16.13 6.84 14.62
CA ASP A 33 -16.64 6.57 13.27
C ASP A 33 -15.51 6.47 12.24
N GLU A 34 -14.53 7.38 12.29
CA GLU A 34 -13.36 7.32 11.40
C GLU A 34 -12.52 6.05 11.63
N VAL A 35 -12.39 5.61 12.88
CA VAL A 35 -11.69 4.35 13.20
C VAL A 35 -12.48 3.15 12.67
N ILE A 36 -13.81 3.15 12.79
CA ILE A 36 -14.67 2.09 12.26
C ILE A 36 -14.55 2.02 10.74
N ASP A 37 -14.66 3.15 10.06
CA ASP A 37 -14.54 3.22 8.60
C ASP A 37 -13.16 2.75 8.14
N MET A 38 -12.10 3.20 8.81
CA MET A 38 -10.74 2.76 8.51
C MET A 38 -10.58 1.25 8.73
N ALA A 39 -11.14 0.70 9.82
CA ALA A 39 -11.11 -0.73 10.08
C ALA A 39 -11.87 -1.52 9.01
N LEU A 40 -13.07 -1.09 8.61
CA LEU A 40 -13.86 -1.76 7.58
C LEU A 40 -13.13 -1.79 6.22
N LEU A 41 -12.50 -0.67 5.85
CA LEU A 41 -11.80 -0.51 4.57
C LEU A 41 -10.42 -1.18 4.52
N GLN A 42 -9.66 -1.10 5.62
CA GLN A 42 -8.24 -1.46 5.62
C GLN A 42 -7.95 -2.79 6.32
N SER A 43 -8.88 -3.32 7.13
CA SER A 43 -8.64 -4.55 7.91
C SER A 43 -8.25 -5.73 7.02
N PRO A 44 -7.15 -6.45 7.35
CA PRO A 44 -6.76 -7.68 6.67
C PRO A 44 -7.87 -8.75 6.72
N THR A 45 -8.59 -8.86 7.84
CA THR A 45 -9.68 -9.82 8.00
C THR A 45 -10.84 -9.51 7.06
N SER A 46 -11.23 -8.24 6.93
CA SER A 46 -12.26 -7.80 5.99
C SER A 46 -11.88 -8.18 4.55
N LYS A 47 -10.66 -7.86 4.14
CA LYS A 47 -10.13 -8.21 2.80
C LYS A 47 -10.04 -9.72 2.58
N TYR A 48 -9.65 -10.49 3.59
CA TYR A 48 -9.58 -11.95 3.53
C TYR A 48 -10.96 -12.56 3.24
N ILE A 49 -12.00 -12.10 3.94
CA ILE A 49 -13.37 -12.59 3.75
C ILE A 49 -13.92 -12.22 2.35
N GLN A 50 -13.64 -11.00 1.87
CA GLN A 50 -14.00 -10.60 0.51
C GLN A 50 -13.35 -11.50 -0.54
N ASN A 51 -12.05 -11.77 -0.40
CA ASN A 51 -11.32 -12.69 -1.28
C ASN A 51 -11.86 -14.11 -1.21
N GLN A 52 -12.20 -14.59 -0.02
CA GLN A 52 -12.77 -15.91 0.18
C GLN A 52 -14.13 -16.05 -0.54
N ASN A 53 -14.98 -15.02 -0.50
CA ASN A 53 -16.26 -15.01 -1.22
C ASN A 53 -16.04 -15.10 -2.74
N VAL A 54 -15.19 -14.23 -3.29
CA VAL A 54 -14.83 -14.25 -4.72
C VAL A 54 -14.25 -15.61 -5.13
N ASN A 55 -13.38 -16.19 -4.31
CA ASN A 55 -12.81 -17.51 -4.54
C ASN A 55 -13.89 -18.61 -4.56
N TYR A 56 -14.84 -18.61 -3.62
CA TYR A 56 -15.93 -19.59 -3.63
C TYR A 56 -16.82 -19.45 -4.85
N TYR A 57 -17.14 -18.22 -5.25
CA TYR A 57 -17.87 -17.97 -6.49
C TYR A 57 -17.16 -18.61 -7.68
N TRP A 58 -15.87 -18.32 -7.87
CA TRP A 58 -15.11 -18.89 -8.99
C TRP A 58 -14.95 -20.40 -8.91
N ARG A 59 -14.78 -20.98 -7.71
CA ARG A 59 -14.76 -22.43 -7.50
C ARG A 59 -16.06 -23.08 -7.96
N TYR A 60 -17.20 -22.49 -7.62
CA TYR A 60 -18.50 -22.99 -8.06
C TYR A 60 -18.69 -22.84 -9.58
N ARG A 61 -18.26 -21.71 -10.17
CA ARG A 61 -18.28 -21.54 -11.64
C ARG A 61 -17.43 -22.59 -12.35
N ASN A 62 -16.20 -22.82 -11.88
CA ASN A 62 -15.30 -23.85 -12.40
C ASN A 62 -15.84 -25.26 -12.21
N PHE A 63 -16.51 -25.54 -11.09
CA PHE A 63 -17.21 -26.82 -10.92
C PHE A 63 -18.26 -27.01 -12.02
N LYS A 64 -19.07 -25.99 -12.31
CA LYS A 64 -20.10 -26.05 -13.36
C LYS A 64 -19.54 -26.23 -14.77
N THR A 65 -18.37 -25.71 -15.08
CA THR A 65 -17.79 -25.87 -16.44
C THR A 65 -17.40 -27.31 -16.74
N ARG A 66 -17.10 -28.13 -15.72
CA ARG A 66 -16.77 -29.55 -15.89
C ARG A 66 -17.92 -30.40 -16.42
N PHE A 67 -19.17 -29.93 -16.29
CA PHE A 67 -20.36 -30.62 -16.76
C PHE A 67 -20.90 -30.05 -18.08
N ARG A 68 -20.14 -29.17 -18.73
CA ARG A 68 -20.52 -28.56 -20.01
C ARG A 68 -19.62 -29.12 -21.11
N PRO A 69 -20.14 -29.31 -22.34
CA PRO A 69 -19.32 -29.64 -23.50
C PRO A 69 -18.17 -28.64 -23.64
N GLN A 70 -16.98 -29.15 -23.91
CA GLN A 70 -15.77 -28.35 -24.11
C GLN A 70 -15.38 -28.43 -25.58
N LEU A 71 -15.12 -27.26 -26.18
CA LEU A 71 -14.50 -27.20 -27.49
C LEU A 71 -12.99 -27.16 -27.28
N THR A 72 -12.31 -28.24 -27.62
CA THR A 72 -10.85 -28.32 -27.62
C THR A 72 -10.34 -28.35 -29.05
N LEU A 73 -9.34 -27.52 -29.35
CA LEU A 73 -8.61 -27.56 -30.61
C LEU A 73 -7.38 -28.45 -30.40
N ALA A 74 -7.27 -29.50 -31.20
CA ALA A 74 -6.10 -30.37 -31.25
C ALA A 74 -5.63 -30.45 -32.71
N GLY A 75 -4.33 -30.41 -32.94
CA GLY A 75 -3.70 -30.51 -34.25
C GLY A 75 -2.46 -31.40 -34.19
N ASP A 76 -2.17 -32.07 -35.29
CA ASP A 76 -0.98 -32.88 -35.51
C ASP A 76 -0.19 -32.30 -36.71
N LEU A 77 1.11 -32.60 -36.78
CA LEU A 77 2.04 -32.07 -37.80
C LEU A 77 2.00 -32.86 -39.11
#